data_AF-A0A1X7GRG0-F1
#
_entry.id   AF-A0A1X7GRG0-F1
#
_cell.length_a   1.000
_cell.length_b   1.000
_cell.length_c   1.000
_cell.angle_alpha   90.00
_cell.angle_beta   90.00
_cell.angle_gamma   90.00
#
_symmetry.space_group_name_H-M   'P 1'
#
loop_
_entity.id
_entity.type
_entity.pdbx_description
1 polymer ?
#
loop_
_entity_poly.entity_id
_entity_poly.type
_entity_poly.pdbx_seq_one_letter_code
_entity_poly.pdbx_strand_id
1 'polypeptide(L)'
;MRLRTYLAIALLAFLVATIGAETFAGLAIGANSPTEALRRLSEWEPVELVGMAYMFTPFLAISLICAKTGEITSGHQARAIFAVAMLALTGLYAVGYWGAQEAMNEEKWTAAALGVGFLPVIFGAPVMLFSLLAAMLAVKFDRTVRSEGRHES
;
A
#
# COMPACT_ATOMS: atom_id res chain seq x y z
N MET A 1 5.15 -4.49 17.36
CA MET A 1 6.12 -4.98 16.36
C MET A 1 7.15 -3.89 16.12
N ARG A 2 8.39 -4.24 15.78
CA ARG A 2 9.41 -3.23 15.44
C ARG A 2 9.14 -2.64 14.06
N LEU A 3 9.52 -1.38 13.83
CA LEU A 3 9.37 -0.69 12.54
C LEU A 3 9.93 -1.51 11.36
N ARG A 4 11.07 -2.17 11.55
CA ARG A 4 11.71 -3.03 10.52
C ARG A 4 10.76 -4.12 9.99
N THR A 5 9.94 -4.70 10.87
CA THR A 5 8.99 -5.75 10.47
C THR A 5 7.82 -5.16 9.68
N TYR A 6 7.30 -4.00 10.08
CA TYR A 6 6.27 -3.30 9.30
C TYR A 6 6.78 -2.94 7.91
N LEU A 7 7.98 -2.38 7.81
CA LEU A 7 8.61 -2.02 6.53
C LEU A 7 8.84 -3.23 5.64
N ALA A 8 9.34 -4.35 6.18
CA ALA A 8 9.54 -5.57 5.41
C ALA A 8 8.23 -6.10 4.83
N ILE A 9 7.16 -6.13 5.63
CA ILE A 9 5.84 -6.57 5.17
C ILE A 9 5.26 -5.59 4.14
N ALA A 10 5.42 -4.29 4.37
CA ALA A 10 4.93 -3.26 3.45
C ALA A 10 5.67 -3.30 2.11
N LEU A 11 6.98 -3.56 2.12
CA LEU A 11 7.74 -3.77 0.89
C LEU A 11 7.25 -5.01 0.14
N LEU A 12 7.02 -6.13 0.84
CA LEU A 12 6.45 -7.33 0.22
C LEU A 12 5.06 -7.07 -0.35
N ALA A 13 4.19 -6.40 0.39
CA ALA A 13 2.84 -6.03 -0.07
C ALA A 13 2.91 -5.11 -1.30
N PHE A 14 3.83 -4.14 -1.32
CA PHE A 14 4.07 -3.27 -2.46
C PHE A 14 4.52 -4.04 -3.70
N LEU A 15 5.49 -4.97 -3.56
CA LEU A 15 5.95 -5.80 -4.68
C LEU A 15 4.82 -6.69 -5.22
N VAL A 16 3.98 -7.25 -4.34
CA VAL A 16 2.79 -8.01 -4.75
C VAL A 16 1.79 -7.12 -5.46
N ALA A 17 1.53 -5.92 -4.94
CA ALA A 17 0.58 -4.97 -5.49
C ALA A 17 0.99 -4.38 -6.84
N THR A 18 2.28 -4.35 -7.15
CA THR A 18 2.83 -3.80 -8.39
C THR A 18 3.14 -4.92 -9.38
N ILE A 19 4.24 -5.66 -9.15
CA ILE A 19 4.70 -6.75 -10.02
C ILE A 19 3.63 -7.83 -10.15
N GLY A 20 3.01 -8.21 -9.03
CA GLY A 20 1.97 -9.24 -9.03
C GLY A 20 0.72 -8.80 -9.80
N ALA A 21 0.27 -7.56 -9.60
CA ALA A 21 -0.89 -7.02 -10.32
C ALA A 21 -0.63 -6.84 -11.81
N GLU A 22 0.52 -6.29 -12.20
CA GLU A 22 0.92 -6.12 -13.59
C GLU A 22 1.01 -7.46 -14.31
N THR A 23 1.68 -8.44 -13.70
CA THR A 23 1.80 -9.79 -14.27
C THR A 23 0.43 -10.44 -14.41
N PHE A 24 -0.43 -10.33 -13.40
CA PHE A 24 -1.77 -10.92 -13.43
C PHE A 24 -2.67 -10.26 -14.50
N ALA A 25 -2.67 -8.93 -14.58
CA ALA A 25 -3.42 -8.18 -15.60
C ALA A 25 -2.92 -8.52 -17.01
N GLY A 26 -1.61 -8.56 -17.22
CA GLY A 26 -1.00 -8.91 -18.50
C GLY A 26 -1.31 -10.34 -18.96
N LEU A 27 -1.32 -11.30 -18.03
CA LEU A 27 -1.70 -12.69 -18.32
C LEU A 27 -3.19 -12.84 -18.62
N ALA A 28 -4.05 -12.17 -17.85
CA ALA A 28 -5.50 -12.27 -18.03
C ALA A 28 -5.99 -11.66 -19.35
N ILE A 29 -5.30 -10.62 -19.81
CA ILE A 29 -5.58 -9.93 -21.07
C ILE A 29 -4.82 -10.54 -22.26
N GLY A 30 -3.92 -11.50 -22.02
CA GLY A 30 -3.23 -12.29 -23.05
C GLY A 30 -2.07 -11.56 -23.73
N ALA A 31 -1.54 -10.50 -23.13
CA ALA A 31 -0.60 -9.61 -23.80
C ALA A 31 0.87 -10.05 -23.73
N ASN A 32 1.31 -10.79 -22.70
CA ASN A 32 2.74 -11.13 -22.52
C ASN A 32 3.00 -12.44 -21.78
N SER A 33 4.16 -13.05 -22.05
CA SER A 33 4.70 -14.19 -21.30
C SER A 33 5.31 -13.72 -19.95
N PRO A 34 5.31 -14.55 -18.89
CA PRO A 34 5.95 -14.19 -17.60
C PRO A 34 7.45 -13.85 -17.74
N THR A 35 8.10 -14.47 -18.71
CA THR A 35 9.51 -14.22 -19.06
C THR A 35 9.73 -12.82 -19.63
N GLU A 36 8.80 -12.29 -20.40
CA GLU A 36 8.87 -10.92 -20.94
C GLU A 36 8.84 -9.88 -19.81
N ALA A 37 7.97 -10.10 -18.81
CA ALA A 37 7.83 -9.20 -17.66
C ALA A 37 9.13 -9.16 -16.83
N LEU A 38 9.75 -10.33 -16.61
CA LEU A 38 11.05 -10.42 -15.92
C LEU A 38 12.19 -9.76 -16.69
N ARG A 39 12.16 -9.81 -18.02
CA ARG A 39 13.17 -9.16 -18.84
C ARG A 39 13.05 -7.63 -18.77
N ARG A 40 11.83 -7.09 -18.78
CA ARG A 40 11.60 -5.63 -18.63
C ARG A 40 12.15 -5.07 -17.32
N LEU A 41 12.10 -5.84 -16.23
CA LEU A 41 12.72 -5.48 -14.95
C LEU A 41 14.24 -5.26 -15.04
N SER A 42 14.93 -5.91 -15.99
CA SER A 42 16.39 -5.76 -16.16
C SER A 42 16.79 -4.54 -16.99
N GLU A 43 15.85 -4.00 -17.78
CA GLU A 43 16.06 -2.84 -18.66
C GLU A 43 15.62 -1.53 -17.98
N TRP A 44 15.35 -1.54 -16.67
CA TRP A 44 14.77 -0.40 -15.96
C TRP A 44 15.61 0.86 -16.01
N GLU A 45 14.97 1.95 -16.46
CA GLU A 45 15.59 3.27 -16.50
C GLU A 45 15.52 3.95 -15.11
N PRO A 46 16.45 4.86 -14.78
CA PRO A 46 16.43 5.59 -13.51
C PRO A 46 15.12 6.32 -13.21
N VAL A 47 14.37 6.70 -14.25
CA VAL A 47 13.05 7.35 -14.13
C VAL A 47 12.02 6.42 -13.49
N GLU A 48 12.07 5.11 -13.77
CA GLU A 48 11.18 4.12 -13.16
C GLU A 48 11.47 3.93 -11.67
N LEU A 49 12.72 4.09 -11.24
CA LEU A 49 13.06 4.04 -9.81
C LEU A 49 12.36 5.15 -9.02
N VAL A 50 12.30 6.37 -9.58
CA VAL A 50 11.58 7.49 -8.97
C VAL A 50 10.08 7.21 -8.92
N GLY A 51 9.51 6.67 -10.00
CA GLY A 51 8.12 6.23 -10.04
C GLY A 51 7.81 5.17 -8.98
N MET A 52 8.65 4.15 -8.86
CA MET A 52 8.54 3.09 -7.84
C MET A 52 8.64 3.64 -6.42
N ALA A 53 9.60 4.52 -6.15
CA ALA A 53 9.75 5.15 -4.84
C ALA A 53 8.50 5.96 -4.48
N TYR A 54 7.95 6.70 -5.45
CA TYR A 54 6.70 7.44 -5.30
C TYR A 54 5.50 6.50 -5.04
N MET A 55 5.39 5.41 -5.80
CA MET A 55 4.35 4.40 -5.63
C MET A 55 4.43 3.66 -4.28
N PHE A 56 5.63 3.56 -3.70
CA PHE A 56 5.83 2.97 -2.38
C PHE A 56 5.46 3.90 -1.21
N THR A 57 5.32 5.21 -1.46
CA THR A 57 5.06 6.20 -0.39
C THR A 57 3.89 5.87 0.54
N PRO A 58 2.68 5.44 0.09
CA PRO A 58 1.60 5.12 1.01
C PRO A 58 1.88 3.88 1.87
N PHE A 59 2.58 2.88 1.33
CA PHE A 59 2.98 1.69 2.08
C PHE A 59 3.97 2.06 3.20
N LEU A 60 4.94 2.91 2.88
CA LEU A 60 5.91 3.46 3.83
C LEU A 60 5.22 4.28 4.92
N ALA A 61 4.36 5.22 4.54
CA ALA A 61 3.67 6.10 5.47
C ALA A 61 2.81 5.32 6.48
N ILE A 62 2.04 4.33 6.02
CA ILE A 62 1.21 3.49 6.90
C ILE A 62 2.08 2.66 7.85
N SER A 63 3.22 2.15 7.38
CA SER A 63 4.19 1.46 8.24
C SER A 63 4.70 2.35 9.37
N LEU A 64 5.02 3.61 9.07
CA LEU A 64 5.48 4.59 10.06
C LEU A 64 4.38 4.96 11.05
N ILE A 65 3.16 5.21 10.57
CA ILE A 65 1.98 5.51 11.39
C ILE A 65 1.72 4.35 12.37
N CYS A 66 1.69 3.11 11.89
CA CYS A 66 1.39 1.95 12.72
C CYS A 66 2.52 1.61 13.69
N ALA A 67 3.78 1.77 13.28
CA ALA A 67 4.92 1.60 14.18
C ALA A 67 4.87 2.60 15.34
N LYS A 68 4.63 3.88 15.05
CA LYS A 68 4.48 4.94 16.06
C LYS A 68 3.27 4.73 16.97
N THR A 69 2.15 4.29 16.41
CA THR A 69 0.95 3.97 17.17
C THR A 69 1.21 2.80 18.14
N GLY A 70 1.91 1.76 17.68
CA GLY A 70 2.26 0.60 18.50
C GLY A 70 3.28 0.88 19.60
N GLU A 71 3.99 2.02 19.58
CA GLU A 71 4.80 2.51 20.70
C GLU A 71 3.92 3.09 21.83
N ILE A 72 2.70 3.53 21.51
CA ILE A 72 1.80 4.24 22.44
C ILE A 72 0.68 3.32 22.95
N THR A 73 0.09 2.51 22.07
CA THR A 73 -1.11 1.68 22.35
C THR A 73 -0.77 0.21 22.58
N SER A 74 -1.79 -0.58 22.92
CA SER A 74 -1.69 -2.03 22.79
C SER A 74 -1.31 -2.42 21.35
N GLY A 75 -0.14 -3.03 21.17
CA GLY A 75 0.39 -3.36 19.84
C GLY A 75 -0.48 -4.30 18.98
N HIS A 76 -1.60 -4.83 19.51
CA HIS A 76 -2.61 -5.55 18.73
C HIS A 76 -3.42 -4.61 17.82
N GLN A 77 -3.85 -3.45 18.30
CA GLN A 77 -4.64 -2.49 17.52
C GLN A 77 -3.84 -1.95 16.33
N ALA A 78 -2.58 -1.57 16.57
CA ALA A 78 -1.68 -1.11 15.51
C ALA A 78 -1.41 -2.18 14.44
N ARG A 79 -1.36 -3.47 14.82
CA ARG A 79 -1.24 -4.60 13.88
C ARG A 79 -2.49 -4.79 13.04
N ALA A 80 -3.67 -4.69 13.64
CA ALA A 80 -4.93 -4.81 12.92
C ALA A 80 -5.11 -3.69 11.89
N ILE A 81 -4.86 -2.42 12.29
CA ILE A 81 -4.92 -1.27 11.39
C ILE A 81 -3.95 -1.46 10.21
N PHE A 82 -2.71 -1.85 10.49
CA PHE A 82 -1.72 -2.12 9.46
C PHE A 82 -2.17 -3.20 8.48
N ALA A 83 -2.64 -4.35 8.98
CA ALA A 83 -3.06 -5.47 8.14
C ALA A 83 -4.21 -5.07 7.20
N VAL A 84 -5.24 -4.41 7.73
CA VAL A 84 -6.38 -3.93 6.94
C VAL A 84 -5.92 -2.93 5.87
N ALA A 85 -5.06 -1.98 6.25
CA ALA A 85 -4.55 -0.97 5.34
C ALA A 85 -3.67 -1.54 4.23
N MET A 86 -2.82 -2.53 4.52
CA MET A 86 -2.01 -3.22 3.51
C MET A 86 -2.86 -4.01 2.52
N LEU A 87 -3.90 -4.71 3.01
CA LEU A 87 -4.84 -5.42 2.14
C LEU A 87 -5.61 -4.45 1.24
N ALA A 88 -6.09 -3.34 1.81
CA ALA A 88 -6.79 -2.31 1.06
C ALA A 88 -5.91 -1.69 -0.04
N LEU A 89 -4.68 -1.27 0.29
CA LEU A 89 -3.75 -0.74 -0.70
C LEU A 89 -3.44 -1.76 -1.81
N THR A 90 -3.12 -2.99 -1.43
CA THR A 90 -2.80 -4.05 -2.41
C THR A 90 -3.96 -4.28 -3.37
N GLY A 91 -5.19 -4.40 -2.84
CA GLY A 91 -6.39 -4.61 -3.65
C GLY A 91 -6.70 -3.43 -4.57
N LEU A 92 -6.64 -2.19 -4.04
CA LEU A 92 -6.92 -0.99 -4.83
C LEU A 92 -5.87 -0.75 -5.92
N TYR A 93 -4.61 -1.04 -5.64
CA TYR A 93 -3.54 -0.97 -6.65
C TYR A 93 -3.77 -2.00 -7.74
N ALA A 94 -4.15 -3.24 -7.39
CA ALA A 94 -4.47 -4.27 -8.37
C ALA A 94 -5.62 -3.85 -9.31
N VAL A 95 -6.68 -3.25 -8.77
CA VAL A 95 -7.78 -2.68 -9.57
C VAL A 95 -7.27 -1.56 -10.48
N GLY A 96 -6.38 -0.70 -9.98
CA GLY A 96 -5.73 0.36 -10.75
C GLY A 96 -4.94 -0.16 -11.95
N TYR A 97 -4.10 -1.17 -11.73
CA TYR A 97 -3.32 -1.81 -12.81
C TYR A 97 -4.22 -2.52 -13.82
N TRP A 98 -5.28 -3.18 -13.37
CA TRP A 98 -6.25 -3.79 -14.27
C TRP A 98 -6.91 -2.74 -15.18
N GLY A 99 -7.39 -1.63 -14.62
CA GLY A 99 -8.00 -0.54 -15.39
C GLY A 99 -7.02 0.13 -16.34
N ALA A 100 -5.75 0.25 -15.95
CA ALA A 100 -4.70 0.77 -16.83
C ALA A 100 -4.44 -0.17 -18.02
N GLN A 101 -4.39 -1.48 -17.78
CA GLN A 101 -4.19 -2.47 -18.85
C GLN A 101 -5.38 -2.48 -19.84
N GLU A 102 -6.61 -2.37 -19.34
CA GLU A 102 -7.80 -2.21 -20.19
C GLU A 102 -7.70 -0.94 -21.06
N ALA A 103 -7.32 0.18 -20.46
CA ALA A 103 -7.12 1.43 -21.20
C ALA A 103 -5.99 1.34 -22.24
N MET A 104 -4.93 0.56 -21.98
CA MET A 104 -3.88 0.29 -22.96
C MET A 104 -4.41 -0.51 -24.16
N ASN A 105 -5.29 -1.50 -23.93
CA ASN A 105 -5.91 -2.27 -25.01
C ASN A 105 -6.81 -1.39 -25.89
N GLU A 106 -7.44 -0.38 -25.30
CA GLU A 106 -8.26 0.61 -26.01
C GLU A 106 -7.42 1.75 -26.64
N GLU A 107 -6.09 1.60 -26.70
CA GLU A 107 -5.14 2.62 -27.22
C GLU A 107 -5.17 3.96 -26.48
N LYS A 108 -5.67 3.99 -25.23
CA LYS A 108 -5.74 5.17 -24.36
C LYS A 108 -4.51 5.28 -23.46
N TRP A 109 -3.32 5.33 -24.07
CA TRP A 109 -2.02 5.31 -23.39
C TRP A 109 -1.86 6.39 -22.30
N THR A 110 -2.31 7.62 -22.58
CA THR A 110 -2.26 8.72 -21.61
C THR A 110 -3.14 8.44 -20.39
N ALA A 111 -4.33 7.86 -20.60
CA ALA A 111 -5.22 7.51 -19.51
C ALA A 111 -4.65 6.38 -18.65
N ALA A 112 -4.02 5.38 -19.28
CA ALA A 112 -3.34 4.31 -18.57
C ALA A 112 -2.17 4.84 -17.72
N ALA A 113 -1.29 5.66 -18.30
CA ALA A 113 -0.14 6.24 -17.61
C ALA A 113 -0.56 7.13 -16.44
N LEU A 114 -1.57 7.99 -16.62
CA LEU A 114 -2.12 8.81 -15.55
C LEU A 114 -2.84 7.95 -14.50
N GLY A 115 -3.55 6.91 -14.91
CA GLY A 115 -4.24 5.98 -14.01
C GLY A 115 -3.28 5.33 -13.03
N VAL A 116 -2.17 4.78 -13.51
CA VAL A 116 -1.13 4.18 -12.65
C VAL A 116 -0.39 5.26 -11.85
N GLY A 117 0.04 6.34 -12.51
CA GLY A 117 0.82 7.41 -11.89
C GLY A 117 0.08 8.13 -10.76
N PHE A 118 -1.25 8.15 -10.77
CA PHE A 118 -2.07 8.78 -9.72
C PHE A 118 -2.61 7.80 -8.66
N LEU A 119 -2.29 6.50 -8.72
CA LEU A 119 -2.72 5.54 -7.67
C LEU A 119 -2.34 5.96 -6.24
N PRO A 120 -1.14 6.52 -5.97
CA PRO A 120 -0.79 6.96 -4.62
C PRO A 120 -1.66 8.10 -4.12
N VAL A 121 -2.19 8.93 -5.02
CA VAL A 121 -3.08 10.04 -4.67
C VAL A 121 -4.51 9.56 -4.54
N ILE A 122 -5.02 8.85 -5.55
CA ILE A 122 -6.43 8.44 -5.64
C ILE A 122 -6.77 7.40 -4.58
N PHE A 123 -5.92 6.40 -4.38
CA PHE A 123 -6.16 5.32 -3.42
C PHE A 123 -5.22 5.39 -2.21
N GLY A 124 -3.95 5.74 -2.43
CA GLY A 124 -2.98 5.84 -1.34
C GLY A 124 -3.37 6.89 -0.29
N ALA A 125 -3.71 8.11 -0.71
CA ALA A 125 -4.01 9.20 0.22
C ALA A 125 -5.26 8.94 1.09
N PRO A 126 -6.40 8.46 0.55
CA PRO A 126 -7.53 8.09 1.38
C PRO A 126 -7.19 6.99 2.39
N VAL A 127 -6.50 5.92 1.98
CA VAL A 127 -6.14 4.83 2.90
C VAL A 127 -5.17 5.30 3.99
N MET A 128 -4.21 6.16 3.64
CA MET A 128 -3.34 6.81 4.63
C MET A 128 -4.14 7.64 5.63
N LEU A 129 -5.10 8.46 5.15
CA LEU A 129 -5.94 9.29 6.00
C LEU A 129 -6.79 8.45 6.95
N PHE A 130 -7.46 7.40 6.44
CA PHE A 130 -8.24 6.48 7.27
C PHE A 130 -7.36 5.75 8.29
N SER A 131 -6.16 5.32 7.91
CA SER A 131 -5.21 4.68 8.81
C SER A 131 -4.77 5.63 9.93
N LEU A 132 -4.51 6.89 9.61
CA LEU A 132 -4.16 7.92 10.58
C LEU A 132 -5.32 8.19 11.55
N LEU A 133 -6.56 8.31 11.05
CA LEU A 133 -7.75 8.48 11.87
C LEU A 133 -7.96 7.27 12.81
N ALA A 134 -7.86 6.05 12.28
CA ALA A 134 -7.97 4.83 13.06
C ALA A 134 -6.89 4.75 14.15
N ALA A 135 -5.65 5.14 13.83
CA ALA A 135 -4.55 5.21 14.78
C ALA A 135 -4.82 6.22 15.91
N MET A 136 -5.29 7.42 15.57
CA MET A 136 -5.65 8.45 16.56
C MET A 136 -6.78 7.97 17.49
N LEU A 137 -7.80 7.31 16.94
CA LEU A 137 -8.89 6.73 17.72
C LEU A 137 -8.38 5.62 18.65
N ALA A 138 -7.55 4.70 18.14
CA ALA A 138 -6.92 3.65 18.94
C ALA A 138 -6.15 4.22 20.13
N VAL A 139 -5.35 5.28 19.92
CA VAL A 139 -4.64 5.98 20.99
C VAL A 139 -5.59 6.61 22.00
N LYS A 140 -6.67 7.24 21.54
CA LYS A 140 -7.67 7.86 22.42
C LYS A 140 -8.35 6.82 23.31
N PHE A 141 -8.81 5.70 22.74
CA PHE A 141 -9.46 4.63 23.50
C PHE A 141 -8.53 3.98 24.53
N ASP A 142 -7.27 3.71 24.17
CA ASP A 142 -6.29 3.11 25.10
C ASP A 142 -6.04 4.03 26.31
N ARG A 143 -6.03 5.35 26.12
CA ARG A 143 -5.89 6.34 27.21
C ARG A 143 -7.09 6.35 28.14
N THR A 144 -8.31 6.30 27.61
CA THR A 144 -9.53 6.31 28.44
C THR A 144 -9.60 5.06 29.32
N VAL A 145 -9.33 3.89 28.76
CA VAL A 145 -9.34 2.62 29.52
C VAL A 145 -8.29 2.64 30.65
N ARG A 146 -7.11 3.24 30.41
CA ARG A 146 -6.09 3.39 31.46
C ARG A 146 -6.47 4.39 32.55
N SER A 147 -7.26 5.43 32.25
CA SER A 147 -7.69 6.39 33.28
C SER A 147 -8.75 5.81 34.23
N GLU A 148 -9.64 4.95 33.74
CA GLU A 148 -10.68 4.32 34.56
C GLU A 148 -10.08 3.30 35.54
N GLY A 149 -9.12 2.49 35.10
CA GLY A 149 -8.47 1.49 35.96
C GLY A 149 -7.58 2.04 37.08
N ARG A 150 -7.33 3.36 37.14
CA ARG A 150 -6.50 3.97 38.20
C ARG A 150 -7.30 4.38 39.44
N HIS A 151 -8.64 4.43 39.35
CA HIS A 151 -9.48 4.82 40.49
C HIS A 151 -9.92 3.65 41.37
N GLU A 152 -9.64 2.41 40.96
CA GLU A 152 -10.04 1.20 41.69
C GLU A 152 -8.90 0.57 42.53
N SER A 153 -7.71 1.18 42.55
CA SER A 153 -6.52 0.73 43.30
C SER A 153 -6.15 1.68 44.42
#